data_AF-A0A9C6TKP9-F1
#
_entry.id   AF-A0A9C6TKP9-F1
#
_cell.length_a   1.000
_cell.length_b   1.000
_cell.length_c   1.000
_cell.angle_alpha   90.00
_cell.angle_beta   90.00
_cell.angle_gamma   90.00
#
_symmetry.space_group_name_H-M   'P 1'
#
loop_
_entity.id
_entity.type
_entity.pdbx_description
1 polymer ?
#
loop_
_entity_poly.entity_id
_entity_poly.type
_entity_poly.pdbx_seq_one_letter_code
_entity_poly.pdbx_strand_id
1 'polypeptide(L)'
;MESVLEEQNIEDVPKVGMCFGTIEDANQFYQNYGKRVGFVTKIRFTRRVGKDKVPKNQMITCNREGKRKSRVSPIEKTNPRTNYNCPARISIRLNKEGLWIISKVCLDHSHPCDPEMAKLLTRNREMTMHMCRVIERNDEAGVRPSKTYQVLVGEAGGFSKINLMEKDVRNYLSRKVRNVTEEMDAREMLKYFTRMKEMNSDFYFDIELDQNKHLKTIFWANARSRAAYEYFGDIVSG
;
A
#
# COMPACT_ATOMS: atom_id res chain seq x y z
N MET A 1 -8.73 -39.40 18.38
CA MET A 1 -9.10 -39.41 16.95
C MET A 1 -8.24 -38.36 16.27
N GLU A 2 -7.52 -38.79 15.24
CA GLU A 2 -6.18 -38.34 14.86
C GLU A 2 -6.05 -36.89 14.37
N SER A 3 -4.82 -36.42 14.56
CA SER A 3 -4.18 -35.23 14.01
C SER A 3 -4.32 -35.13 12.49
N VAL A 4 -4.95 -34.07 12.00
CA VAL A 4 -4.77 -33.60 10.63
C VAL A 4 -3.57 -32.65 10.63
N LEU A 5 -2.39 -33.21 10.39
CA LEU A 5 -1.24 -32.42 9.97
C LEU A 5 -1.56 -31.87 8.58
N GLU A 6 -1.70 -30.56 8.47
CA GLU A 6 -1.69 -29.88 7.17
C GLU A 6 -0.36 -30.20 6.48
N GLU A 7 -0.41 -31.06 5.47
CA GLU A 7 0.67 -31.26 4.51
C GLU A 7 0.92 -29.94 3.79
N GLN A 8 1.80 -29.11 4.36
CA GLN A 8 2.35 -27.96 3.66
C GLN A 8 3.10 -28.48 2.43
N ASN A 9 2.58 -28.18 1.25
CA ASN A 9 3.12 -28.61 -0.04
C ASN A 9 4.63 -28.26 -0.14
N ILE A 10 5.50 -29.27 0.00
CA ILE A 10 6.96 -29.16 0.17
C ILE A 10 7.66 -28.53 -1.06
N GLU A 11 6.98 -28.47 -2.20
CA GLU A 11 7.50 -27.98 -3.48
C GLU A 11 7.77 -26.47 -3.50
N ASP A 12 7.01 -25.68 -2.75
CA ASP A 12 7.10 -24.22 -2.85
C ASP A 12 7.94 -23.57 -1.73
N VAL A 13 8.76 -24.34 -1.03
CA VAL A 13 9.68 -23.83 0.00
C VAL A 13 11.02 -23.49 -0.67
N PRO A 14 11.56 -22.26 -0.52
CA PRO A 14 12.84 -21.88 -1.10
C PRO A 14 13.97 -22.80 -0.64
N LYS A 15 14.64 -23.44 -1.60
CA LYS A 15 15.78 -24.33 -1.36
C LYS A 15 16.99 -23.89 -2.17
N VAL A 16 18.18 -24.12 -1.62
CA VAL A 16 19.42 -23.91 -2.36
C VAL A 16 19.45 -24.85 -3.57
N GLY A 17 19.80 -24.31 -4.73
CA GLY A 17 19.85 -25.05 -5.99
C GLY A 17 18.61 -24.92 -6.88
N MET A 18 17.50 -24.34 -6.41
CA MET A 18 16.35 -24.03 -7.27
C MET A 18 16.75 -23.05 -8.39
N CYS A 19 16.32 -23.35 -9.61
CA CYS A 19 16.66 -22.63 -10.83
C CYS A 19 15.45 -21.92 -11.44
N PHE A 20 15.68 -20.75 -12.03
CA PHE A 20 14.67 -19.93 -12.69
C PHE A 20 15.21 -19.40 -14.03
N GLY A 21 14.33 -19.23 -15.01
CA GLY A 21 14.70 -18.68 -16.31
C GLY A 21 15.04 -17.19 -16.23
N THR A 22 14.28 -16.43 -15.43
CA THR A 22 14.48 -14.99 -15.25
C THR A 22 14.70 -14.62 -13.78
N ILE A 23 15.24 -13.42 -13.55
CA ILE A 23 15.37 -12.88 -12.18
C ILE A 23 13.98 -12.53 -11.63
N GLU A 24 13.05 -12.13 -12.49
CA GLU A 24 11.65 -11.83 -12.18
C GLU A 24 10.92 -13.07 -11.65
N ASP A 25 11.09 -14.23 -12.27
CA ASP A 25 10.49 -15.50 -11.81
C ASP A 25 10.96 -15.85 -10.40
N ALA A 26 12.26 -15.72 -10.14
CA ALA A 26 12.83 -15.95 -8.81
C ALA A 26 12.29 -14.95 -7.77
N ASN A 27 12.11 -13.69 -8.16
CA ASN A 27 11.48 -12.66 -7.32
C ASN A 27 10.03 -13.02 -6.99
N GLN A 28 9.25 -13.43 -8.00
CA GLN A 28 7.85 -13.79 -7.85
C GLN A 28 7.67 -15.02 -6.95
N PHE A 29 8.50 -16.04 -7.15
CA PHE A 29 8.53 -17.24 -6.33
C PHE A 29 8.70 -16.89 -4.84
N TYR A 30 9.73 -16.10 -4.49
CA TYR A 30 9.97 -15.74 -3.09
C TYR A 30 8.92 -14.77 -2.53
N GLN A 31 8.34 -13.91 -3.36
CA GLN A 31 7.18 -13.09 -2.98
C GLN A 31 5.96 -13.95 -2.61
N ASN A 32 5.65 -14.96 -3.42
CA ASN A 32 4.54 -15.89 -3.17
C ASN A 32 4.78 -16.71 -1.90
N TYR A 33 6.01 -17.20 -1.70
CA TYR A 33 6.42 -17.80 -0.43
C TYR A 33 6.19 -16.85 0.76
N GLY A 34 6.65 -15.60 0.65
CA GLY A 34 6.45 -14.59 1.69
C GLY A 34 4.98 -14.35 2.01
N LYS A 35 4.12 -14.23 0.99
CA LYS A 35 2.67 -14.06 1.18
C LYS A 35 2.04 -15.22 1.95
N ARG A 36 2.40 -16.47 1.62
CA ARG A 36 1.85 -17.67 2.28
C ARG A 36 2.37 -17.88 3.70
N VAL A 37 3.62 -17.50 3.98
CA VAL A 37 4.19 -17.58 5.34
C VAL A 37 3.75 -16.40 6.20
N GLY A 38 3.46 -15.25 5.59
CA GLY A 38 2.97 -14.08 6.31
C GLY A 38 4.00 -12.97 6.52
N PHE A 39 4.85 -12.72 5.52
CA PHE A 39 5.75 -11.57 5.51
C PHE A 39 5.85 -10.94 4.12
N VAL A 40 6.41 -9.72 4.06
CA VAL A 40 6.66 -9.02 2.80
C VAL A 40 8.14 -9.08 2.48
N THR A 41 8.46 -9.39 1.23
CA THR A 41 9.83 -9.39 0.73
C THR A 41 10.25 -8.00 0.24
N LYS A 42 11.55 -7.73 0.26
CA LYS A 42 12.17 -6.52 -0.25
C LYS A 42 13.47 -6.90 -0.94
N ILE A 43 13.70 -6.39 -2.15
CA ILE A 43 15.01 -6.50 -2.80
C ILE A 43 15.98 -5.61 -2.02
N ARG A 44 17.00 -6.21 -1.41
CA ARG A 44 18.03 -5.48 -0.66
C ARG A 44 19.04 -4.84 -1.61
N PHE A 45 19.49 -5.58 -2.61
CA PHE A 45 20.33 -5.08 -3.69
C PHE A 45 20.27 -6.02 -4.89
N THR A 46 20.57 -5.47 -6.06
CA THR A 46 20.91 -6.23 -7.27
C THR A 46 22.30 -5.80 -7.72
N ARG A 47 23.27 -6.69 -7.63
CA ARG A 47 24.63 -6.47 -8.13
C ARG A 47 24.63 -6.70 -9.64
N ARG A 48 25.02 -5.63 -10.35
CA ARG A 48 25.16 -5.60 -11.79
C ARG A 48 26.64 -5.48 -12.15
N VAL A 49 27.06 -6.09 -13.25
CA VAL A 49 28.47 -6.16 -13.68
C VAL A 49 28.57 -5.75 -15.15
N GLY A 50 29.73 -5.21 -15.54
CA GLY A 50 30.01 -4.79 -16.92
C GLY A 50 29.43 -3.43 -17.28
N LYS A 51 29.78 -2.93 -18.47
CA LYS A 51 29.29 -1.65 -19.01
C LYS A 51 27.77 -1.68 -19.24
N ASP A 52 27.25 -2.83 -19.66
CA ASP A 52 25.82 -3.04 -19.93
C ASP A 52 24.99 -3.27 -18.67
N LYS A 53 25.61 -3.21 -17.48
CA LYS A 53 24.95 -3.36 -16.17
C LYS A 53 24.12 -4.65 -16.07
N VAL A 54 24.64 -5.75 -16.57
CA VAL A 54 23.95 -7.04 -16.55
C VAL A 54 23.79 -7.53 -15.09
N PRO A 55 22.58 -7.89 -14.63
CA PRO A 55 22.37 -8.46 -13.31
C PRO A 55 23.10 -9.79 -13.14
N LYS A 56 23.88 -9.92 -12.06
CA LYS A 56 24.65 -11.15 -11.75
C LYS A 56 24.25 -11.79 -10.43
N ASN A 57 23.78 -10.99 -9.46
CA ASN A 57 23.42 -11.45 -8.13
C ASN A 57 22.35 -10.51 -7.53
N GLN A 58 21.37 -11.05 -6.82
CA GLN A 58 20.37 -10.28 -6.09
C GLN A 58 20.10 -10.93 -4.72
N MET A 59 19.94 -10.09 -3.71
CA MET A 59 19.54 -10.52 -2.37
C MET A 59 18.15 -9.98 -2.07
N ILE A 60 17.26 -10.87 -1.63
CA ILE A 60 15.87 -10.55 -1.28
C ILE A 60 15.66 -10.91 0.19
N THR A 61 15.15 -9.98 0.98
CA THR A 61 15.07 -10.09 2.44
C THR A 61 13.65 -9.82 2.93
N CYS A 62 13.36 -10.19 4.18
CA CYS A 62 12.15 -9.71 4.86
C CYS A 62 12.15 -8.17 4.96
N ASN A 63 10.99 -7.53 4.83
CA ASN A 63 10.84 -6.08 4.97
C ASN A 63 11.18 -5.57 6.38
N ARG A 64 11.22 -6.46 7.38
CA ARG A 64 11.66 -6.19 8.76
C ARG A 64 13.17 -6.44 8.98
N GLU A 65 13.94 -6.59 7.90
CA GLU A 65 15.41 -6.66 7.94
C GLU A 65 16.04 -5.30 8.29
N GLY A 66 17.01 -5.33 9.21
CA GLY A 66 17.91 -4.22 9.53
C GLY A 66 17.44 -3.27 10.63
N LYS A 67 18.37 -2.44 11.11
CA LYS A 67 18.11 -1.38 12.09
C LYS A 67 17.67 -0.11 11.37
N ARG A 68 16.59 0.54 11.83
CA ARG A 68 16.25 1.90 11.38
C ARG A 68 17.29 2.88 11.94
N LYS A 69 18.09 3.49 11.07
CA LYS A 69 18.88 4.68 11.40
C LYS A 69 17.96 5.91 11.31
N SER A 70 17.16 6.15 12.34
CA SER A 70 16.39 7.40 12.47
C SER A 70 17.20 8.37 13.32
N ARG A 71 17.40 9.61 12.87
CA ARG A 71 17.92 10.68 13.72
C ARG A 71 16.87 11.21 14.71
N VAL A 72 15.59 10.96 14.43
CA VAL A 72 14.45 11.32 15.30
C VAL A 72 14.25 10.26 16.38
N SER A 73 14.04 10.70 17.61
CA SER A 73 13.85 9.86 18.79
C SER A 73 12.63 8.93 18.65
N PRO A 74 12.55 7.81 19.40
CA PRO A 74 11.37 6.94 19.40
C PRO A 74 10.12 7.61 20.00
N ILE A 75 10.30 8.58 20.91
CA ILE A 75 9.23 9.21 21.70
C ILE A 75 8.38 10.13 20.81
N GLU A 76 8.98 10.79 19.82
CA GLU A 76 8.28 11.73 18.92
C GLU A 76 7.59 11.03 17.73
N LYS A 77 7.52 9.70 17.72
CA LYS A 77 6.97 8.95 16.58
C LYS A 77 5.51 8.59 16.80
N THR A 78 4.66 9.11 15.94
CA THR A 78 3.25 8.73 15.81
C THR A 78 3.03 7.31 15.25
N ASN A 79 4.08 6.62 14.79
CA ASN A 79 3.97 5.24 14.31
C ASN A 79 5.29 4.44 14.48
N PRO A 80 5.53 3.81 15.63
CA PRO A 80 6.72 3.01 15.88
C PRO A 80 6.65 1.70 15.09
N ARG A 81 7.38 1.61 13.96
CA ARG A 81 7.65 0.30 13.35
C ARG A 81 8.62 -0.47 14.25
N THR A 82 8.16 -1.57 14.85
CA THR A 82 9.00 -2.57 15.51
C THR A 82 9.92 -3.21 14.47
N ASN A 83 11.21 -2.86 14.51
CA ASN A 83 12.23 -3.48 13.65
C ASN A 83 12.81 -4.68 14.39
N TYR A 84 12.68 -5.87 13.81
CA TYR A 84 13.07 -7.12 14.48
C TYR A 84 14.48 -7.60 14.09
N ASN A 85 15.22 -6.85 13.27
CA ASN A 85 16.48 -7.31 12.67
C ASN A 85 16.34 -8.70 12.03
N CYS A 86 15.25 -8.90 11.29
CA CYS A 86 14.90 -10.21 10.76
C CYS A 86 16.01 -10.77 9.86
N PRO A 87 16.52 -12.00 10.10
CA PRO A 87 17.59 -12.58 9.30
C PRO A 87 17.08 -13.23 8.00
N ALA A 88 15.78 -13.52 7.91
CA ALA A 88 15.14 -14.15 6.74
C ALA A 88 15.52 -13.49 5.41
N ARG A 89 16.14 -14.27 4.53
CA ARG A 89 16.64 -13.84 3.22
C ARG A 89 16.93 -14.99 2.28
N ILE A 90 16.89 -14.70 0.99
CA ILE A 90 17.49 -15.51 -0.06
C ILE A 90 18.50 -14.71 -0.89
N SER A 91 19.48 -15.41 -1.45
CA SER A 91 20.41 -14.84 -2.42
C SER A 91 20.35 -15.62 -3.72
N ILE A 92 20.06 -14.96 -4.82
CA ILE A 92 20.02 -15.56 -6.16
C ILE A 92 21.18 -15.07 -7.01
N ARG A 93 21.76 -15.94 -7.84
CA ARG A 93 22.87 -15.62 -8.72
C ARG A 93 22.69 -16.22 -10.09
N LEU A 94 23.19 -15.54 -11.12
CA LEU A 94 23.21 -16.04 -12.49
C LEU A 94 24.35 -17.07 -12.64
N ASN A 95 24.02 -18.29 -13.05
CA ASN A 95 24.99 -19.37 -13.29
C ASN A 95 25.68 -19.21 -14.68
N LYS A 96 26.48 -20.20 -15.08
CA LYS A 96 27.16 -20.20 -16.39
C LYS A 96 26.24 -20.55 -17.57
N GLU A 97 25.14 -21.24 -17.29
CA GLU A 97 24.14 -21.70 -18.27
C GLU A 97 23.06 -20.63 -18.54
N GLY A 98 23.15 -19.46 -17.89
CA GLY A 98 22.18 -18.38 -18.03
C GLY A 98 20.96 -18.50 -17.11
N LEU A 99 20.92 -19.47 -16.19
CA LEU A 99 19.85 -19.66 -15.22
C LEU A 99 20.12 -18.94 -13.90
N TRP A 100 19.05 -18.47 -13.26
CA TRP A 100 19.08 -17.86 -11.94
C TRP A 100 18.91 -18.91 -10.85
N ILE A 101 19.91 -19.07 -10.00
CA ILE A 101 19.92 -20.11 -8.96
C ILE A 101 19.88 -19.50 -7.57
N ILE A 102 19.04 -20.05 -6.68
CA ILE A 102 19.09 -19.76 -5.24
C ILE A 102 20.38 -20.33 -4.67
N SER A 103 21.29 -19.44 -4.26
CA SER A 103 22.60 -19.78 -3.71
C SER A 103 22.65 -19.84 -2.19
N LYS A 104 21.78 -19.09 -1.50
CA LYS A 104 21.68 -19.07 -0.04
C LYS A 104 20.23 -18.88 0.37
N VAL A 105 19.84 -19.56 1.44
CA VAL A 105 18.52 -19.46 2.06
C VAL A 105 18.69 -19.35 3.58
N CYS A 106 17.95 -18.44 4.21
CA CYS A 106 17.70 -18.39 5.64
C CYS A 106 16.23 -18.07 5.82
N LEU A 107 15.46 -18.98 6.42
CA LEU A 107 14.02 -18.85 6.60
C LEU A 107 13.64 -18.44 8.03
N ASP A 108 14.61 -18.30 8.93
CA ASP A 108 14.35 -17.93 10.32
C ASP A 108 13.84 -16.50 10.43
N HIS A 109 12.74 -16.34 11.17
CA HIS A 109 12.15 -15.05 11.47
C HIS A 109 12.28 -14.73 12.96
N SER A 110 12.67 -13.48 13.26
CA SER A 110 12.71 -12.96 14.63
C SER A 110 11.40 -12.31 15.06
N HIS A 111 10.33 -12.53 14.30
CA HIS A 111 9.00 -11.99 14.55
C HIS A 111 7.92 -12.96 14.08
N PRO A 112 6.70 -12.85 14.61
CA PRO A 112 5.56 -13.60 14.08
C PRO A 112 5.35 -13.28 12.60
N CYS A 113 5.17 -14.33 11.82
CA CYS A 113 4.72 -14.28 10.43
C CYS A 113 3.31 -14.85 10.40
N ASP A 114 2.35 -14.02 9.99
CA ASP A 114 0.93 -14.36 9.96
C ASP A 114 0.36 -13.93 8.60
N PRO A 115 -0.12 -14.87 7.78
CA PRO A 115 -0.70 -14.57 6.47
C PRO A 115 -1.87 -13.59 6.53
N GLU A 116 -2.74 -13.67 7.54
CA GLU A 116 -3.88 -12.76 7.70
C GLU A 116 -3.40 -11.33 7.97
N MET A 117 -2.39 -11.16 8.82
CA MET A 117 -1.76 -9.86 9.05
C MET A 117 -0.95 -9.39 7.84
N ALA A 118 -0.37 -10.32 7.08
CA ALA A 118 0.44 -10.00 5.92
C ALA A 118 -0.37 -9.47 4.74
N LYS A 119 -1.63 -9.90 4.57
CA LYS A 119 -2.59 -9.31 3.62
C LYS A 119 -2.74 -7.80 3.84
N LEU A 120 -2.70 -7.38 5.11
CA LEU A 120 -2.79 -5.98 5.51
C LEU A 120 -1.44 -5.24 5.46
N LEU A 121 -0.35 -5.83 4.98
CA LEU A 121 0.89 -5.07 4.76
C LEU A 121 0.79 -4.24 3.49
N THR A 122 1.29 -3.00 3.50
CA THR A 122 1.10 -2.03 2.41
C THR A 122 1.42 -2.56 1.00
N ARG A 123 2.41 -3.46 0.84
CA ARG A 123 2.74 -4.06 -0.48
C ARG A 123 1.77 -5.14 -0.94
N ASN A 124 1.02 -5.73 -0.03
CA ASN A 124 0.06 -6.80 -0.30
C ASN A 124 -1.39 -6.29 -0.36
N ARG A 125 -1.62 -5.02 0.03
CA ARG A 125 -2.91 -4.37 -0.14
C ARG A 125 -3.13 -4.01 -1.59
N GLU A 126 -4.33 -4.25 -2.07
CA GLU A 126 -4.71 -4.00 -3.45
C GLU A 126 -6.02 -3.23 -3.49
N MET A 127 -6.05 -2.15 -4.27
CA MET A 127 -7.26 -1.40 -4.56
C MET A 127 -7.68 -1.74 -5.98
N THR A 128 -8.69 -2.60 -6.12
CA THR A 128 -9.20 -2.99 -7.43
C THR A 128 -10.00 -1.85 -8.08
N MET A 129 -10.15 -1.88 -9.39
CA MET A 129 -10.99 -0.90 -10.10
C MET A 129 -12.45 -0.90 -9.64
N HIS A 130 -12.99 -2.07 -9.29
CA HIS A 130 -14.33 -2.17 -8.70
C HIS A 130 -14.41 -1.41 -7.37
N MET A 131 -13.45 -1.66 -6.47
CA MET A 131 -13.38 -0.97 -5.18
C MET A 131 -13.26 0.54 -5.35
N CYS A 132 -12.42 1.02 -6.28
CA CYS A 132 -12.32 2.44 -6.63
C CYS A 132 -13.69 3.01 -6.99
N ARG A 133 -14.42 2.39 -7.93
CA ARG A 133 -15.75 2.87 -8.36
C ARG A 133 -16.76 2.93 -7.23
N VAL A 134 -16.75 1.93 -6.33
CA VAL A 134 -17.62 1.91 -5.15
C VAL A 134 -17.26 3.06 -4.20
N ILE A 135 -15.96 3.30 -3.98
CA ILE A 135 -15.49 4.41 -3.15
C ILE A 135 -15.94 5.75 -3.72
N GLU A 136 -15.79 5.95 -5.02
CA GLU A 136 -16.16 7.19 -5.70
C GLU A 136 -17.66 7.44 -5.66
N ARG A 137 -18.48 6.44 -6.00
CA ARG A 137 -19.95 6.57 -5.93
C ARG A 137 -20.42 6.91 -4.52
N ASN A 138 -19.82 6.27 -3.51
CA ASN A 138 -20.18 6.49 -2.12
C ASN A 138 -19.74 7.89 -1.65
N ASP A 139 -18.57 8.37 -2.08
CA ASP A 139 -18.09 9.72 -1.80
C ASP A 139 -18.98 10.79 -2.45
N GLU A 140 -19.38 10.58 -3.71
CA GLU A 140 -20.35 11.43 -4.43
C GLU A 140 -21.70 11.49 -3.71
N ALA A 141 -22.14 10.37 -3.12
CA ALA A 141 -23.35 10.28 -2.30
C ALA A 141 -23.16 10.80 -0.85
N GLY A 142 -21.98 11.31 -0.48
CA GLY A 142 -21.67 11.83 0.85
C GLY A 142 -21.51 10.77 1.95
N VAL A 143 -21.39 9.49 1.58
CA VAL A 143 -21.21 8.38 2.52
C VAL A 143 -19.82 8.46 3.17
N ARG A 144 -19.78 8.30 4.50
CA ARG A 144 -18.52 8.35 5.25
C ARG A 144 -17.56 7.23 4.78
N PRO A 145 -16.25 7.50 4.62
CA PRO A 145 -15.25 6.49 4.26
C PRO A 145 -15.25 5.25 5.16
N SER A 146 -15.57 5.39 6.45
CA SER A 146 -15.72 4.27 7.37
C SER A 146 -16.89 3.36 7.00
N LYS A 147 -18.01 3.93 6.53
CA LYS A 147 -19.17 3.17 6.06
C LYS A 147 -18.91 2.58 4.68
N THR A 148 -18.25 3.31 3.79
CA THR A 148 -17.76 2.79 2.50
C THR A 148 -16.86 1.57 2.70
N TYR A 149 -15.94 1.63 3.66
CA TYR A 149 -15.11 0.47 4.02
C TYR A 149 -15.96 -0.73 4.49
N GLN A 150 -16.97 -0.51 5.33
CA GLN A 150 -17.89 -1.59 5.73
C GLN A 150 -18.66 -2.21 4.55
N VAL A 151 -19.06 -1.39 3.57
CA VAL A 151 -19.71 -1.89 2.34
C VAL A 151 -18.74 -2.79 1.56
N LEU A 152 -17.50 -2.35 1.35
CA LEU A 152 -16.48 -3.14 0.67
C LEU A 152 -16.18 -4.45 1.41
N VAL A 153 -16.15 -4.43 2.75
CA VAL A 153 -16.01 -5.64 3.58
C VAL A 153 -17.17 -6.60 3.34
N GLY A 154 -18.40 -6.08 3.28
CA GLY A 154 -19.60 -6.87 2.99
C GLY A 154 -19.55 -7.51 1.60
N GLU A 155 -19.21 -6.74 0.57
CA GLU A 155 -19.07 -7.23 -0.81
C GLU A 155 -17.96 -8.29 -0.96
N ALA A 156 -16.85 -8.14 -0.23
CA ALA A 156 -15.77 -9.13 -0.20
C ALA A 156 -16.14 -10.41 0.58
N GLY A 157 -17.26 -10.41 1.32
CA GLY A 157 -17.69 -11.54 2.13
C GLY A 157 -17.00 -11.64 3.50
N GLY A 158 -16.57 -10.50 4.05
CA GLY A 158 -16.05 -10.38 5.42
C GLY A 158 -14.63 -9.83 5.52
N PHE A 159 -14.22 -9.50 6.76
CA PHE A 159 -12.93 -8.85 7.05
C PHE A 159 -11.70 -9.69 6.67
N SER A 160 -11.80 -11.03 6.71
CA SER A 160 -10.71 -11.93 6.34
C SER A 160 -10.47 -12.04 4.83
N LYS A 161 -11.44 -11.57 4.03
CA LYS A 161 -11.42 -11.66 2.56
C LYS A 161 -11.05 -10.35 1.87
N ILE A 162 -10.90 -9.25 2.63
CA ILE A 162 -10.52 -7.95 2.09
C ILE A 162 -9.07 -7.62 2.42
N ASN A 163 -8.29 -7.22 1.40
CA ASN A 163 -6.89 -6.83 1.54
C ASN A 163 -6.73 -5.30 1.61
N LEU A 164 -7.64 -4.62 2.32
CA LEU A 164 -7.67 -3.17 2.46
C LEU A 164 -7.97 -2.78 3.90
N MET A 165 -7.51 -1.61 4.31
CA MET A 165 -7.95 -0.98 5.55
C MET A 165 -8.82 0.25 5.23
N GLU A 166 -9.63 0.66 6.19
CA GLU A 166 -10.38 1.93 6.12
C GLU A 166 -9.48 3.12 5.76
N LYS A 167 -8.25 3.13 6.31
CA LYS A 167 -7.25 4.15 6.00
C LYS A 167 -6.91 4.21 4.50
N ASP A 168 -6.96 3.09 3.79
CA ASP A 168 -6.67 3.06 2.35
C ASP A 168 -7.79 3.73 1.53
N VAL A 169 -9.05 3.58 1.95
CA VAL A 169 -10.18 4.34 1.39
C VAL A 169 -9.97 5.85 1.58
N ARG A 170 -9.62 6.27 2.80
CA ARG A 170 -9.32 7.68 3.08
C ARG A 170 -8.14 8.20 2.25
N ASN A 171 -7.04 7.45 2.19
CA ASN A 171 -5.86 7.83 1.40
C ASN A 171 -6.19 7.95 -0.10
N TYR A 172 -7.03 7.06 -0.63
CA TYR A 172 -7.46 7.10 -2.02
C TYR A 172 -8.22 8.39 -2.33
N LEU A 173 -9.22 8.73 -1.52
CA LEU A 173 -9.99 9.97 -1.67
C LEU A 173 -9.10 11.22 -1.54
N SER A 174 -8.21 11.26 -0.55
CA SER A 174 -7.26 12.37 -0.41
C SER A 174 -6.34 12.52 -1.63
N ARG A 175 -5.88 11.42 -2.23
CA ARG A 175 -5.06 11.45 -3.45
C ARG A 175 -5.87 11.90 -4.67
N LYS A 176 -7.11 11.43 -4.81
CA LYS A 176 -8.00 11.83 -5.91
C LYS A 176 -8.18 13.35 -5.92
N VAL A 177 -8.47 13.94 -4.77
CA VAL A 177 -8.61 15.40 -4.68
C VAL A 177 -7.29 16.12 -4.99
N ARG A 178 -6.16 15.62 -4.50
CA ARG A 178 -4.85 16.22 -4.80
C ARG A 178 -4.49 16.17 -6.29
N ASN A 179 -4.78 15.05 -6.95
CA ASN A 179 -4.51 14.90 -8.38
C ASN A 179 -5.39 15.83 -9.22
N VAL A 180 -6.68 15.98 -8.85
CA VAL A 180 -7.58 16.98 -9.45
C VAL A 180 -6.99 18.39 -9.35
N THR A 181 -6.33 18.72 -8.24
CA THR A 181 -5.68 20.05 -8.09
C THR A 181 -4.35 20.19 -8.82
N GLU A 182 -3.65 19.10 -9.15
CA GLU A 182 -2.33 19.11 -9.79
C GLU A 182 -2.40 19.00 -11.33
N GLU A 183 -3.41 18.32 -11.89
CA GLU A 183 -3.49 18.00 -13.33
C GLU A 183 -4.47 18.88 -14.13
N MET A 184 -5.39 19.58 -13.47
CA MET A 184 -6.49 20.29 -14.15
C MET A 184 -6.23 21.80 -14.23
N ASP A 185 -6.59 22.42 -15.35
CA ASP A 185 -6.58 23.88 -15.44
C ASP A 185 -7.67 24.50 -14.54
N ALA A 186 -7.56 25.80 -14.25
CA ALA A 186 -8.49 26.49 -13.35
C ALA A 186 -9.96 26.39 -13.80
N ARG A 187 -10.22 26.26 -15.12
CA ARG A 187 -11.58 26.16 -15.68
C ARG A 187 -12.14 24.76 -15.47
N GLU A 188 -11.31 23.74 -15.59
CA GLU A 188 -11.71 22.36 -15.39
C GLU A 188 -11.95 22.07 -13.90
N MET A 189 -11.14 22.64 -13.00
CA MET A 189 -11.41 22.63 -11.56
C MET A 189 -12.76 23.30 -11.25
N LEU A 190 -13.04 24.48 -11.82
CA LEU A 190 -14.32 25.17 -11.64
C LEU A 190 -15.50 24.29 -12.08
N LYS A 191 -15.39 23.57 -13.21
CA LYS A 191 -16.42 22.62 -13.66
C LYS A 191 -16.62 21.47 -12.68
N TYR A 192 -15.53 20.89 -12.19
CA TYR A 192 -15.57 19.80 -11.22
C TYR A 192 -16.26 20.22 -9.91
N PHE A 193 -15.83 21.34 -9.33
CA PHE A 193 -16.39 21.81 -8.06
C PHE A 193 -17.83 22.31 -8.20
N THR A 194 -18.18 22.93 -9.34
CA THR A 194 -19.57 23.25 -9.66
C THR A 194 -20.44 22.00 -9.70
N ARG A 195 -20.00 20.94 -10.39
CA ARG A 195 -20.73 19.66 -10.43
C ARG A 195 -20.88 19.05 -9.03
N MET A 196 -19.84 19.10 -8.20
CA MET A 196 -19.90 18.62 -6.80
C MET A 196 -20.92 19.41 -5.98
N LYS A 197 -21.04 20.73 -6.20
CA LYS A 197 -22.03 21.61 -5.58
C LYS A 197 -23.46 21.33 -6.05
N GLU A 198 -23.65 21.01 -7.32
CA GLU A 198 -24.94 20.63 -7.89
C GLU A 198 -25.43 19.28 -7.33
N MET A 199 -24.53 18.31 -7.19
CA MET A 199 -24.87 16.98 -6.66
C MET A 199 -25.08 16.99 -5.15
N ASN A 200 -24.43 17.91 -4.43
CA ASN A 200 -24.56 18.06 -2.99
C ASN A 200 -24.58 19.54 -2.59
N SER A 201 -25.77 20.05 -2.24
CA SER A 201 -25.97 21.46 -1.86
C SER A 201 -25.13 21.90 -0.67
N ASP A 202 -24.71 20.98 0.19
CA ASP A 202 -23.92 21.27 1.39
C ASP A 202 -22.41 21.31 1.08
N PHE A 203 -21.98 20.82 -0.08
CA PHE A 203 -20.64 21.05 -0.59
C PHE A 203 -20.37 22.56 -0.70
N TYR A 204 -19.15 23.01 -0.38
CA TYR A 204 -18.74 24.40 -0.53
C TYR A 204 -17.39 24.45 -1.19
N PHE A 205 -17.22 25.43 -2.05
CA PHE A 205 -15.92 25.78 -2.58
C PHE A 205 -15.85 27.27 -2.86
N ASP A 206 -14.64 27.79 -2.83
CA ASP A 206 -14.30 29.14 -3.22
C ASP A 206 -12.98 29.10 -4.00
N ILE A 207 -12.92 29.85 -5.11
CA ILE A 207 -11.80 29.85 -6.03
C ILE A 207 -11.38 31.30 -6.26
N GLU A 208 -10.12 31.58 -5.92
CA GLU A 208 -9.48 32.86 -6.22
C GLU A 208 -8.61 32.69 -7.46
N LEU A 209 -8.83 33.53 -8.46
CA LEU A 209 -7.99 33.62 -9.66
C LEU A 209 -7.08 34.86 -9.57
N ASP A 210 -5.91 34.79 -10.20
CA ASP A 210 -5.03 35.94 -10.37
C ASP A 210 -5.51 36.87 -11.52
N GLN A 211 -4.78 37.97 -11.73
CA GLN A 211 -5.07 38.96 -12.77
C GLN A 211 -5.01 38.38 -14.20
N ASN A 212 -4.31 37.26 -14.38
CA ASN A 212 -4.15 36.55 -15.64
C ASN A 212 -5.14 35.37 -15.77
N LYS A 213 -6.11 35.26 -14.85
CA LYS A 213 -7.10 34.17 -14.77
C LYS A 213 -6.49 32.78 -14.49
N HIS A 214 -5.31 32.72 -13.89
CA HIS A 214 -4.75 31.49 -13.34
C HIS A 214 -5.24 31.25 -11.92
N LEU A 215 -5.28 29.98 -11.51
CA LEU A 215 -5.66 29.62 -10.16
C LEU A 215 -4.64 30.16 -9.15
N LYS A 216 -5.11 31.00 -8.22
CA LYS A 216 -4.30 31.55 -7.13
C LYS A 216 -4.52 30.77 -5.84
N THR A 217 -5.78 30.60 -5.44
CA THR A 217 -6.15 29.88 -4.22
C THR A 217 -7.42 29.07 -4.48
N ILE A 218 -7.52 27.89 -3.87
CA ILE A 218 -8.76 27.14 -3.84
C ILE A 218 -9.05 26.67 -2.42
N PHE A 219 -10.26 26.97 -1.97
CA PHE A 219 -10.82 26.43 -0.75
C PHE A 219 -12.01 25.55 -1.10
N TRP A 220 -12.13 24.41 -0.44
CA TRP A 220 -13.33 23.59 -0.56
C TRP A 220 -13.54 22.80 0.72
N ALA A 221 -14.81 22.56 1.02
CA ALA A 221 -15.24 21.76 2.15
C ALA A 221 -16.46 20.96 1.70
N ASN A 222 -16.37 19.63 1.76
CA ASN A 222 -17.55 18.80 1.55
C ASN A 222 -18.55 19.00 2.69
N ALA A 223 -19.81 18.60 2.43
CA ALA A 223 -20.92 18.65 3.38
C ALA A 223 -20.52 18.16 4.79
N ARG A 224 -19.73 17.08 4.82
CA ARG A 224 -19.23 16.48 6.06
C ARG A 224 -18.29 17.41 6.82
N SER A 225 -17.27 17.96 6.17
CA SER A 225 -16.31 18.86 6.83
C SER A 225 -17.01 20.07 7.40
N ARG A 226 -18.04 20.57 6.72
CA ARG A 226 -18.86 21.69 7.20
C ARG A 226 -19.74 21.30 8.39
N ALA A 227 -20.46 20.19 8.31
CA ALA A 227 -21.28 19.69 9.42
C ALA A 227 -20.43 19.33 10.66
N ALA A 228 -19.21 18.80 10.46
CA ALA A 228 -18.28 18.54 11.54
C ALA A 228 -17.75 19.84 12.16
N TYR A 229 -17.46 20.85 11.35
CA TYR A 229 -17.07 22.18 11.85
C TYR A 229 -18.22 22.85 12.59
N GLU A 230 -19.46 22.73 12.12
CA GLU A 230 -20.64 23.28 12.82
C GLU A 230 -20.87 22.60 14.18
N TYR A 231 -20.59 21.30 14.28
CA TYR A 231 -20.79 20.53 15.51
C TYR A 231 -19.59 20.61 16.50
N PHE A 232 -18.36 20.76 16.01
CA PHE A 232 -17.13 20.73 16.83
C PHE A 232 -16.27 22.00 16.78
N GLY A 233 -16.68 23.02 16.02
CA GLY A 233 -15.86 24.18 15.62
C GLY A 233 -15.36 25.10 16.73
N ASP A 234 -15.91 24.95 17.95
CA ASP A 234 -15.50 25.73 19.12
C ASP A 234 -14.44 25.04 20.00
N ILE A 235 -14.02 23.80 19.70
CA ILE A 235 -13.01 23.10 20.50
C ILE A 235 -11.63 23.26 19.86
N VAL A 236 -10.93 24.32 20.24
CA VAL A 236 -9.47 24.40 20.12
C VAL A 236 -8.88 23.64 21.31
N SER A 237 -8.44 22.40 21.11
CA SER A 237 -7.59 21.72 22.09
C SER A 237 -6.17 22.29 21.98
N GLY A 238 -5.76 23.06 23.00
CA GLY A 238 -4.37 23.51 23.20
C GLY A 238 -3.44 22.39 23.67
#